data_AF-A0A450WB47-F1
#
_entry.id   AF-A0A450WB47-F1
#
_cell.length_a   1.000
_cell.length_b   1.000
_cell.length_c   1.000
_cell.angle_alpha   90.00
_cell.angle_beta   90.00
_cell.angle_gamma   90.00
#
_symmetry.space_group_name_H-M   'P 1'
#
loop_
_entity.id
_entity.type
_entity.pdbx_description
1 polymer ?
#
loop_
_entity_poly.entity_id
_entity_poly.type
_entity_poly.pdbx_seq_one_letter_code
_entity_poly.pdbx_strand_id
1 'polypeptide(L)'
;MTDDELKELIASLVIAQKETDRQMKETEQRFRETDQRFKETEHRFKEIEQRFKETDQLFKKTDLRIEKMLKERNQQIKELGQQIGGLGQKFGGFTEGMAFPSMKKLLRERFGMETVVLRAEASRNGDHMEVDVLGYSNGAENQATVVEVKSRLTQEGIDHMERTMARFDKFFPEHADKKRFGIIAAVDVPGEMEVQTRNRGFYLARIRDELFILDSPASFQPRFFGCG
;
A
#
# COMPACT_ATOMS: atom_id res chain seq x y z
N MET A 1 -96.95 31.49 -31.30
CA MET A 1 -95.65 31.69 -31.95
C MET A 1 -95.92 32.31 -33.31
N THR A 2 -95.42 33.51 -33.55
CA THR A 2 -95.54 34.16 -34.87
C THR A 2 -94.46 33.63 -35.81
N ASP A 3 -94.68 33.74 -37.13
CA ASP A 3 -93.67 33.35 -38.14
C ASP A 3 -92.33 34.08 -37.95
N ASP A 4 -92.36 35.28 -37.38
CA ASP A 4 -91.15 36.07 -37.08
C ASP A 4 -90.37 35.51 -35.89
N GLU A 5 -91.05 35.06 -34.82
CA GLU A 5 -90.42 34.36 -33.69
C GLU A 5 -89.77 33.04 -34.13
N LEU A 6 -90.41 32.31 -35.07
CA LEU A 6 -89.85 31.07 -35.62
C LEU A 6 -88.60 31.33 -36.46
N LYS A 7 -88.59 32.40 -37.28
CA LYS A 7 -87.41 32.80 -38.07
C LYS A 7 -86.25 33.20 -37.18
N GLU A 8 -86.52 33.92 -36.09
CA GLU A 8 -85.50 34.37 -35.14
C GLU A 8 -84.85 33.18 -34.40
N LEU A 9 -85.67 32.22 -33.95
CA LEU A 9 -85.20 30.96 -33.36
C LEU A 9 -84.33 30.16 -34.34
N ILE A 10 -84.76 29.99 -35.59
CA ILE A 10 -83.97 29.28 -36.61
C ILE A 10 -82.65 30.02 -36.89
N ALA A 11 -82.66 31.35 -36.98
CA ALA A 11 -81.44 32.14 -37.17
C ALA A 11 -80.45 31.98 -35.99
N SER A 12 -80.96 32.00 -34.76
CA SER A 12 -80.15 31.78 -33.54
C SER A 12 -79.55 30.38 -33.49
N LEU A 13 -80.32 29.35 -33.91
CA LEU A 13 -79.86 27.97 -33.98
C LEU A 13 -78.75 27.80 -35.02
N VAL A 14 -78.87 28.44 -36.18
CA VAL A 14 -77.83 28.43 -37.22
C VAL A 14 -76.53 29.09 -36.74
N ILE A 15 -76.63 30.16 -35.96
CA ILE A 15 -75.46 30.83 -35.35
C ILE A 15 -74.83 29.92 -34.29
N ALA A 16 -75.63 29.31 -33.42
CA ALA A 16 -75.13 28.39 -32.39
C ALA A 16 -74.47 27.13 -33.00
N GLN A 17 -75.02 26.59 -34.09
CA GLN A 17 -74.44 25.48 -34.85
C GLN A 17 -73.07 25.88 -35.43
N LYS A 18 -72.96 27.05 -36.07
CA LYS A 18 -71.70 27.56 -36.61
C LYS A 18 -70.63 27.77 -35.53
N GLU A 19 -71.03 28.28 -34.36
CA GLU A 19 -70.10 28.47 -33.24
C GLU A 19 -69.67 27.11 -32.65
N THR A 20 -70.58 26.15 -32.58
CA THR A 20 -70.26 24.77 -32.15
C THR A 20 -69.27 24.13 -33.12
N ASP A 21 -69.49 24.24 -34.43
CA ASP A 21 -68.57 23.74 -35.46
C ASP A 21 -67.18 24.40 -35.36
N ARG A 22 -67.14 25.69 -35.01
CA ARG A 22 -65.89 26.42 -34.79
C ARG A 22 -65.13 25.90 -33.57
N GLN A 23 -65.82 25.76 -32.43
CA GLN A 23 -65.24 25.22 -31.20
C GLN A 23 -64.77 23.77 -31.36
N MET A 24 -65.50 22.96 -32.13
CA MET A 24 -65.12 21.59 -32.41
C MET A 24 -63.83 21.51 -33.24
N LYS A 25 -63.68 22.37 -34.26
CA LYS A 25 -62.44 22.51 -35.03
C LYS A 25 -61.26 22.97 -34.18
N GLU A 26 -61.46 23.96 -33.31
CA GLU A 26 -60.41 24.45 -32.39
C GLU A 26 -59.99 23.35 -31.39
N THR A 27 -60.95 22.56 -30.90
CA THR A 27 -60.68 21.44 -29.99
C THR A 27 -59.90 20.33 -30.69
N GLU A 28 -60.28 19.99 -31.92
CA GLU A 28 -59.56 19.00 -32.73
C GLU A 28 -58.12 19.44 -33.01
N GLN A 29 -57.92 20.73 -33.29
CA GLN A 29 -56.59 21.28 -33.48
C GLN A 29 -55.74 21.21 -32.20
N ARG A 30 -56.29 21.59 -31.04
CA ARG A 30 -55.60 21.44 -29.74
C ARG A 30 -55.26 19.99 -29.42
N PHE A 31 -56.12 19.05 -29.79
CA PHE A 31 -55.88 17.62 -29.59
C PHE A 31 -54.70 17.14 -30.46
N ARG A 32 -54.65 17.56 -31.73
CA ARG A 32 -53.51 17.26 -32.62
C ARG A 32 -52.20 17.84 -32.11
N GLU A 33 -52.21 19.09 -31.62
CA GLU A 33 -51.03 19.72 -31.01
C GLU A 33 -50.56 18.98 -29.74
N THR A 34 -51.50 18.51 -28.93
CA THR A 34 -51.21 17.73 -27.72
C THR A 34 -50.60 16.37 -28.07
N ASP A 35 -51.16 15.67 -29.06
CA ASP A 35 -50.62 14.39 -29.55
C ASP A 35 -49.19 14.55 -30.11
N GLN A 36 -48.93 15.63 -30.84
CA GLN A 36 -47.57 15.95 -31.31
C GLN A 36 -46.60 16.19 -30.15
N ARG A 37 -46.98 16.98 -29.14
CA ARG A 37 -46.15 17.19 -27.94
C ARG A 37 -45.89 15.91 -27.17
N PHE A 38 -46.87 15.01 -27.11
CA PHE A 38 -46.73 13.72 -26.44
C PHE A 38 -45.69 12.84 -27.16
N LYS A 39 -45.78 12.74 -28.50
CA LYS A 39 -44.78 12.05 -29.34
C LYS A 39 -43.38 12.63 -29.16
N GLU A 40 -43.26 13.95 -29.12
CA GLU A 40 -41.98 14.62 -28.90
C GLU A 40 -41.40 14.32 -27.52
N THR A 41 -42.25 14.27 -26.49
CA THR A 41 -41.86 13.92 -25.12
C THR A 41 -41.42 12.45 -25.02
N GLU A 42 -42.13 11.54 -25.67
CA GLU A 42 -41.77 10.12 -25.71
C GLU A 42 -40.39 9.92 -26.40
N HIS A 43 -40.14 10.66 -27.49
CA HIS A 43 -38.84 10.65 -28.17
C HIS A 43 -37.72 11.12 -27.25
N ARG A 44 -37.91 12.24 -26.55
CA ARG A 44 -36.93 12.75 -25.57
C ARG A 44 -36.67 11.76 -24.44
N PHE A 45 -37.70 11.06 -23.97
CA PHE A 45 -37.55 10.02 -22.95
C PHE A 45 -36.67 8.86 -23.43
N LYS A 46 -36.88 8.39 -24.67
CA LYS A 46 -36.05 7.34 -25.28
C LYS A 46 -34.59 7.78 -25.41
N GLU A 47 -34.34 9.04 -25.78
CA GLU A 47 -32.97 9.59 -25.81
C GLU A 47 -32.31 9.65 -24.44
N ILE A 48 -33.05 10.04 -23.39
CA ILE A 48 -32.54 10.07 -22.02
C ILE A 48 -32.20 8.66 -21.53
N GLU A 49 -33.08 7.69 -21.79
CA GLU A 49 -32.85 6.29 -21.42
C GLU A 49 -31.58 5.74 -22.09
N GLN A 50 -31.38 6.08 -23.37
CA GLN A 50 -30.18 5.68 -24.11
C GLN A 50 -28.91 6.30 -23.52
N ARG A 51 -28.92 7.60 -23.22
CA ARG A 51 -27.79 8.29 -22.55
C ARG A 51 -27.49 7.70 -21.17
N PHE A 52 -28.53 7.30 -20.44
CA PHE A 52 -28.36 6.67 -19.13
C PHE A 52 -27.67 5.30 -19.26
N LYS A 53 -28.08 4.49 -20.24
CA LYS A 53 -27.42 3.20 -20.55
C LYS A 53 -25.96 3.38 -20.94
N GLU A 54 -25.64 4.38 -21.75
CA GLU A 54 -24.26 4.71 -22.14
C GLU A 54 -23.41 5.15 -20.94
N THR A 55 -23.99 5.96 -20.05
CA THR A 55 -23.33 6.41 -18.83
C THR A 55 -23.02 5.24 -17.89
N ASP A 56 -23.97 4.32 -17.68
CA ASP A 56 -23.78 3.13 -16.86
C ASP A 56 -22.66 2.21 -17.41
N GLN A 57 -22.59 2.07 -18.75
CA GLN A 57 -21.50 1.34 -19.39
C GLN A 57 -20.13 2.02 -19.20
N LEU A 58 -20.08 3.35 -19.24
CA LEU A 58 -18.85 4.10 -19.03
C LEU A 58 -18.36 3.96 -17.58
N PHE A 59 -19.27 4.00 -16.60
CA PHE A 59 -18.97 3.77 -15.19
C PHE A 59 -18.37 2.38 -14.97
N LYS A 60 -19.02 1.31 -15.48
CA LYS A 60 -18.48 -0.06 -15.40
C LYS A 60 -17.09 -0.21 -16.01
N LYS A 61 -16.84 0.44 -17.16
CA LYS A 61 -15.49 0.45 -17.77
C LYS A 61 -14.46 1.18 -16.91
N THR A 62 -14.88 2.24 -16.22
CA THR A 62 -14.02 3.03 -15.34
C THR A 62 -13.64 2.24 -14.10
N ASP A 63 -14.60 1.58 -13.46
CA ASP A 63 -14.37 0.75 -12.28
C ASP A 63 -13.38 -0.39 -12.59
N LEU A 64 -13.60 -1.11 -13.70
CA LEU A 64 -12.66 -2.15 -14.17
C LEU A 64 -11.24 -1.61 -14.41
N ARG A 65 -11.12 -0.39 -14.94
CA ARG A 65 -9.82 0.24 -15.18
C ARG A 65 -9.15 0.62 -13.86
N ILE A 66 -9.91 1.11 -12.88
CA ILE A 66 -9.40 1.44 -11.54
C ILE A 66 -8.92 0.16 -10.83
N GLU A 67 -9.71 -0.92 -10.84
CA GLU A 67 -9.29 -2.20 -10.25
C GLU A 67 -8.01 -2.73 -10.88
N LYS A 68 -7.91 -2.67 -12.22
CA LYS A 68 -6.70 -3.09 -12.94
C LYS A 68 -5.49 -2.23 -12.55
N MET A 69 -5.63 -0.90 -12.51
CA MET A 69 -4.56 0.01 -12.08
C MET A 69 -4.13 -0.25 -10.64
N LEU A 70 -5.07 -0.50 -9.72
CA LEU A 70 -4.76 -0.83 -8.32
C LEU A 70 -3.99 -2.15 -8.22
N LYS A 71 -4.39 -3.17 -9.00
CA LYS A 71 -3.70 -4.46 -9.04
C LYS A 71 -2.29 -4.32 -9.61
N GLU A 72 -2.12 -3.60 -10.71
CA GLU A 72 -0.81 -3.31 -11.33
C GLU A 72 0.08 -2.53 -10.36
N ARG A 73 -0.46 -1.51 -9.67
CA ARG A 73 0.29 -0.74 -8.67
C ARG A 73 0.72 -1.61 -7.50
N ASN A 74 -0.16 -2.46 -6.97
CA ASN A 74 0.18 -3.38 -5.89
C ASN A 74 1.27 -4.39 -6.33
N GLN A 75 1.24 -4.83 -7.58
CA GLN A 75 2.27 -5.69 -8.15
C GLN A 75 3.59 -4.93 -8.29
N GLN A 76 3.58 -3.69 -8.79
CA GLN A 76 4.78 -2.83 -8.83
C GLN A 76 5.35 -2.54 -7.43
N ILE A 77 4.50 -2.35 -6.41
CA ILE A 77 4.95 -2.19 -5.02
C ILE A 77 5.63 -3.46 -4.50
N LYS A 78 5.07 -4.64 -4.81
CA LYS A 78 5.69 -5.92 -4.46
C LYS A 78 7.03 -6.12 -5.18
N GLU A 79 7.09 -5.80 -6.47
CA GLU A 79 8.31 -5.87 -7.28
C GLU A 79 9.37 -4.87 -6.80
N LEU A 80 8.98 -3.66 -6.43
CA LEU A 80 9.87 -2.69 -5.77
C LEU A 80 10.36 -3.23 -4.42
N GLY A 81 9.49 -3.84 -3.62
CA GLY A 81 9.90 -4.52 -2.38
C GLY A 81 10.91 -5.64 -2.63
N GLN A 82 10.72 -6.42 -3.70
CA GLN A 82 11.66 -7.46 -4.12
C GLN A 82 12.95 -6.90 -4.71
N GLN A 83 12.92 -5.78 -5.43
CA GLN A 83 14.11 -5.11 -5.95
C GLN A 83 14.91 -4.42 -4.85
N ILE A 84 14.23 -3.85 -3.84
CA ILE A 84 14.85 -3.33 -2.61
C ILE A 84 15.45 -4.50 -1.79
N GLY A 85 14.76 -5.64 -1.68
CA GLY A 85 15.34 -6.88 -1.13
C GLY A 85 16.49 -7.42 -1.97
N GLY A 86 16.42 -7.27 -3.29
CA GLY A 86 17.47 -7.61 -4.25
C GLY A 86 18.68 -6.67 -4.21
N LEU A 87 18.54 -5.46 -3.66
CA LEU A 87 19.70 -4.65 -3.27
C LEU A 87 20.48 -5.37 -2.18
N GLY A 88 19.85 -6.07 -1.23
CA GLY A 88 20.53 -6.97 -0.28
C GLY A 88 21.35 -8.06 -0.99
N GLN A 89 20.80 -8.72 -2.01
CA GLN A 89 21.54 -9.69 -2.84
C GLN A 89 22.68 -9.06 -3.64
N LYS A 90 22.50 -7.85 -4.19
CA LYS A 90 23.56 -7.11 -4.89
C LYS A 90 24.61 -6.53 -3.94
N PHE A 91 24.24 -6.30 -2.68
CA PHE A 91 25.17 -6.01 -1.59
C PHE A 91 25.93 -7.26 -1.13
N GLY A 92 25.43 -8.48 -1.39
CA GLY A 92 26.17 -9.73 -1.22
C GLY A 92 27.54 -9.73 -1.92
N GLY A 93 27.61 -9.20 -3.14
CA GLY A 93 28.87 -9.01 -3.87
C GLY A 93 29.76 -7.88 -3.33
N PHE A 94 29.19 -6.90 -2.60
CA PHE A 94 29.91 -5.82 -1.93
C PHE A 94 30.42 -6.22 -0.52
N THR A 95 29.71 -7.12 0.17
CA THR A 95 30.06 -7.63 1.50
C THR A 95 31.12 -8.73 1.44
N GLU A 96 31.20 -9.51 0.36
CA GLU A 96 32.20 -10.58 0.21
C GLU A 96 33.61 -10.05 -0.08
N GLY A 97 33.77 -8.88 -0.68
CA GLY A 97 35.08 -8.34 -1.07
C GLY A 97 35.91 -7.77 0.09
N MET A 98 35.38 -6.77 0.81
CA MET A 98 36.23 -5.90 1.65
C MET A 98 35.64 -5.48 3.02
N ALA A 99 34.31 -5.47 3.20
CA ALA A 99 33.67 -5.11 4.48
C ALA A 99 33.65 -6.24 5.52
N PHE A 100 33.57 -7.50 5.10
CA PHE A 100 33.49 -8.63 6.02
C PHE A 100 34.72 -8.79 6.95
N PRO A 101 35.97 -8.63 6.49
CA PRO A 101 37.14 -8.66 7.38
C PRO A 101 37.07 -7.65 8.52
N SER A 102 36.67 -6.39 8.23
CA SER A 102 36.57 -5.35 9.25
C SER A 102 35.45 -5.64 10.26
N MET A 103 34.32 -6.17 9.78
CA MET A 103 33.23 -6.63 10.64
C MET A 103 33.65 -7.80 11.54
N LYS A 104 34.30 -8.84 11.00
CA LYS A 104 34.84 -9.95 11.82
C LYS A 104 35.81 -9.44 12.89
N LYS A 105 36.70 -8.53 12.50
CA LYS A 105 37.68 -7.93 13.41
C LYS A 105 36.96 -7.22 14.56
N LEU A 106 35.97 -6.39 14.24
CA LEU A 106 35.16 -5.70 15.24
C LEU A 106 34.38 -6.66 16.14
N LEU A 107 33.72 -7.68 15.59
CA LEU A 107 33.00 -8.69 16.38
C LEU A 107 33.91 -9.48 17.31
N ARG A 108 35.12 -9.83 16.87
CA ARG A 108 36.12 -10.55 17.68
C ARG A 108 36.75 -9.67 18.75
N GLU A 109 37.29 -8.51 18.35
CA GLU A 109 38.11 -7.67 19.22
C GLU A 109 37.27 -6.83 20.19
N ARG A 110 36.10 -6.34 19.76
CA ARG A 110 35.26 -5.45 20.57
C ARG A 110 34.17 -6.19 21.31
N PHE A 111 33.67 -7.27 20.72
CA PHE A 111 32.55 -8.04 21.25
C PHE A 111 32.92 -9.48 21.59
N GLY A 112 34.18 -9.90 21.52
CA GLY A 112 34.59 -11.25 21.98
C GLY A 112 33.87 -12.42 21.29
N MET A 113 33.37 -12.23 20.07
CA MET A 113 32.70 -13.30 19.32
C MET A 113 33.73 -14.29 18.80
N GLU A 114 33.59 -15.56 19.15
CA GLU A 114 34.51 -16.64 18.73
C GLU A 114 34.15 -17.13 17.33
N THR A 115 32.85 -17.30 17.10
CA THR A 115 32.27 -17.76 15.84
C THR A 115 31.51 -16.61 15.17
N VAL A 116 31.67 -16.49 13.85
CA VAL A 116 30.93 -15.53 13.01
C VAL A 116 30.43 -16.26 11.78
N VAL A 117 29.11 -16.33 11.63
CA VAL A 117 28.40 -16.96 10.52
C VAL A 117 27.77 -15.86 9.67
N LEU A 118 28.04 -15.87 8.38
CA LEU A 118 27.32 -15.02 7.42
C LEU A 118 26.05 -15.73 6.99
N ARG A 119 24.99 -14.95 6.77
CA ARG A 119 23.74 -15.42 6.17
C ARG A 119 23.24 -16.67 6.89
N ALA A 120 23.07 -16.55 8.21
CA ALA A 120 22.62 -17.68 8.99
C ALA A 120 21.13 -17.90 8.72
N GLU A 121 20.81 -19.03 8.09
CA GLU A 121 19.46 -19.41 7.71
C GLU A 121 18.96 -20.52 8.63
N ALA A 122 17.71 -20.39 9.08
CA ALA A 122 17.03 -21.39 9.88
C ALA A 122 15.59 -21.57 9.41
N SER A 123 15.15 -22.82 9.32
CA SER A 123 13.80 -23.19 8.92
C SER A 123 13.16 -24.06 10.00
N ARG A 124 11.96 -23.70 10.45
CA ARG A 124 11.26 -24.44 11.51
C ARG A 124 9.76 -24.39 11.35
N ASN A 125 9.12 -25.56 11.34
CA ASN A 125 7.67 -25.71 11.20
C ASN A 125 7.07 -24.93 10.00
N GLY A 126 7.78 -24.87 8.88
CA GLY A 126 7.37 -24.15 7.66
C GLY A 126 7.64 -22.64 7.67
N ASP A 127 8.15 -22.08 8.79
CA ASP A 127 8.65 -20.71 8.81
C ASP A 127 10.15 -20.67 8.51
N HIS A 128 10.59 -19.52 7.99
CA HIS A 128 11.98 -19.23 7.68
C HIS A 128 12.46 -17.97 8.40
N MET A 129 13.74 -17.96 8.78
CA MET A 129 14.46 -16.81 9.27
C MET A 129 15.84 -16.80 8.62
N GLU A 130 16.27 -15.61 8.20
CA GLU A 130 17.61 -15.31 7.72
C GLU A 130 18.10 -14.12 8.54
N VAL A 131 19.35 -14.19 8.99
CA VAL A 131 20.05 -13.05 9.61
C VAL A 131 21.34 -12.80 8.85
N ASP A 132 21.67 -11.54 8.57
CA ASP A 132 22.82 -11.21 7.72
C ASP A 132 24.13 -11.69 8.34
N VAL A 133 24.28 -11.51 9.66
CA VAL A 133 25.40 -12.07 10.43
C VAL A 133 24.95 -12.52 11.81
N LEU A 134 25.42 -13.70 12.21
CA LEU A 134 25.33 -14.21 13.57
C LEU A 134 26.73 -14.40 14.15
N GLY A 135 27.05 -13.65 15.20
CA GLY A 135 28.25 -13.87 16.00
C GLY A 135 27.88 -14.53 17.33
N TYR A 136 28.70 -15.45 17.82
CA TYR A 136 28.52 -16.00 19.17
C TYR A 136 29.83 -16.49 19.81
N SER A 137 29.82 -16.56 21.13
CA SER A 137 30.83 -17.22 21.95
C SER A 137 30.18 -18.15 22.98
N ASN A 138 30.88 -19.23 23.31
CA ASN A 138 30.44 -20.22 24.29
C ASN A 138 31.27 -20.18 25.58
N GLY A 139 32.34 -19.37 25.62
CA GLY A 139 33.20 -19.17 26.78
C GLY A 139 32.59 -18.29 27.87
N ALA A 140 33.45 -17.60 28.62
CA ALA A 140 33.08 -16.87 29.84
C ALA A 140 31.93 -15.85 29.66
N GLU A 141 31.84 -15.20 28.51
CA GLU A 141 30.80 -14.18 28.24
C GLU A 141 29.46 -14.79 27.75
N ASN A 142 29.44 -16.06 27.34
CA ASN A 142 28.29 -16.80 26.78
C ASN A 142 27.27 -15.91 26.05
N GLN A 143 27.67 -15.30 24.94
CA GLN A 143 26.90 -14.25 24.28
C GLN A 143 26.74 -14.48 22.79
N ALA A 144 25.71 -13.86 22.22
CA ALA A 144 25.47 -13.86 20.78
C ALA A 144 25.08 -12.46 20.29
N THR A 145 25.36 -12.19 19.03
CA THR A 145 25.02 -10.92 18.39
C THR A 145 24.45 -11.15 17.02
N VAL A 146 23.38 -10.42 16.71
CA VAL A 146 22.75 -10.41 15.38
C VAL A 146 23.11 -9.08 14.75
N VAL A 147 23.70 -9.12 13.54
CA VAL A 147 23.98 -7.93 12.75
C VAL A 147 23.06 -7.92 11.55
N GLU A 148 22.34 -6.82 11.34
CA GLU A 148 21.61 -6.58 10.09
C GLU A 148 22.20 -5.41 9.32
N VAL A 149 22.31 -5.60 8.01
CA VAL A 149 22.94 -4.66 7.09
C VAL A 149 21.86 -3.99 6.25
N LYS A 150 21.92 -2.66 6.16
CA LYS A 150 20.98 -1.82 5.38
C LYS A 150 21.74 -0.87 4.47
N SER A 151 21.25 -0.65 3.26
CA SER A 151 21.80 0.40 2.38
C SER A 151 21.51 1.79 2.97
N ARG A 152 20.26 2.03 3.34
CA ARG A 152 19.82 3.19 4.10
C ARG A 152 18.98 2.74 5.27
N LEU A 153 19.28 3.26 6.46
CA LEU A 153 18.49 2.94 7.64
C LEU A 153 17.15 3.65 7.62
N THR A 154 16.09 2.89 7.92
CA THR A 154 14.69 3.35 8.02
C THR A 154 14.06 2.80 9.30
N GLN A 155 12.94 3.39 9.72
CA GLN A 155 12.17 2.91 10.88
C GLN A 155 11.81 1.42 10.73
N GLU A 156 11.34 1.01 9.54
CA GLU A 156 11.01 -0.38 9.26
C GLU A 156 12.23 -1.31 9.37
N GLY A 157 13.43 -0.82 9.06
CA GLY A 157 14.67 -1.56 9.28
C GLY A 157 14.96 -1.83 10.76
N ILE A 158 14.68 -0.85 11.63
CA ILE A 158 14.81 -0.99 13.08
C ILE A 158 13.72 -1.94 13.62
N ASP A 159 12.48 -1.77 13.17
CA ASP A 159 11.35 -2.62 13.57
C ASP A 159 11.56 -4.07 13.10
N HIS A 160 12.19 -4.27 11.95
CA HIS A 160 12.61 -5.58 11.46
C HIS A 160 13.61 -6.24 12.41
N MET A 161 14.67 -5.53 12.82
CA MET A 161 15.63 -6.04 13.81
C MET A 161 14.92 -6.46 15.11
N GLU A 162 13.97 -5.67 15.63
CA GLU A 162 13.20 -6.05 16.82
C GLU A 162 12.42 -7.35 16.62
N ARG A 163 11.75 -7.53 15.47
CA ARG A 163 11.03 -8.76 15.15
C ARG A 163 11.97 -9.96 14.99
N THR A 164 13.15 -9.76 14.42
CA THR A 164 14.20 -10.77 14.31
C THR A 164 14.64 -11.22 15.70
N MET A 165 15.01 -10.29 16.58
CA MET A 165 15.42 -10.59 17.95
C MET A 165 14.31 -11.28 18.77
N ALA A 166 13.06 -10.84 18.63
CA ALA A 166 11.92 -11.43 19.35
C ALA A 166 11.61 -12.87 18.94
N ARG A 167 11.90 -13.23 17.68
CA ARG A 167 11.67 -14.58 17.14
C ARG A 167 12.91 -15.46 17.21
N PHE A 168 14.07 -14.93 17.59
CA PHE A 168 15.36 -15.60 17.48
C PHE A 168 15.38 -16.99 18.16
N ASP A 169 14.88 -17.11 19.39
CA ASP A 169 14.82 -18.38 20.13
C ASP A 169 14.03 -19.49 19.43
N LYS A 170 13.02 -19.11 18.64
CA LYS A 170 12.26 -20.08 17.86
C LYS A 170 13.16 -20.76 16.83
N PHE A 171 14.10 -20.04 16.24
CA PHE A 171 14.90 -20.49 15.10
C PHE A 171 16.30 -20.98 15.51
N PHE A 172 16.89 -20.40 16.55
CA PHE A 172 18.22 -20.74 17.07
C PHE A 172 18.15 -21.11 18.57
N PRO A 173 17.38 -22.16 18.94
CA PRO A 173 17.20 -22.55 20.34
C PRO A 173 18.51 -22.96 21.04
N GLU A 174 19.53 -23.39 20.29
CA GLU A 174 20.89 -23.68 20.76
C GLU A 174 21.65 -22.44 21.29
N HIS A 175 21.06 -21.26 21.14
CA HIS A 175 21.60 -19.98 21.59
C HIS A 175 20.65 -19.26 22.56
N ALA A 176 19.63 -19.95 23.09
CA ALA A 176 18.59 -19.37 23.94
C ALA A 176 19.10 -18.89 25.30
N ASP A 177 20.13 -19.55 25.82
CA ASP A 177 20.79 -19.24 27.09
C ASP A 177 21.80 -18.09 26.98
N LYS A 178 22.06 -17.60 25.77
CA LYS A 178 23.08 -16.57 25.53
C LYS A 178 22.54 -15.19 25.80
N LYS A 179 23.41 -14.34 26.37
CA LYS A 179 23.19 -12.90 26.43
C LYS A 179 23.25 -12.32 25.01
N ARG A 180 22.12 -11.88 24.45
CA ARG A 180 22.07 -11.41 23.05
C ARG A 180 21.82 -9.93 22.89
N PHE A 181 22.45 -9.33 21.90
CA PHE A 181 22.21 -7.93 21.51
C PHE A 181 22.30 -7.77 19.99
N GLY A 182 21.70 -6.71 19.46
CA GLY A 182 21.68 -6.42 18.03
C GLY A 182 22.63 -5.29 17.61
N ILE A 183 23.17 -5.40 16.40
CA ILE A 183 23.90 -4.34 15.70
C ILE A 183 23.18 -4.05 14.39
N ILE A 184 22.85 -2.79 14.12
CA ILE A 184 22.38 -2.35 12.81
C ILE A 184 23.53 -1.66 12.11
N ALA A 185 23.88 -2.14 10.93
CA ALA A 185 24.91 -1.58 10.09
C ALA A 185 24.29 -0.93 8.87
N ALA A 186 24.67 0.31 8.55
CA ALA A 186 24.19 0.94 7.33
C ALA A 186 25.19 1.86 6.63
N VAL A 187 25.05 1.99 5.32
CA VAL A 187 25.84 2.95 4.51
C VAL A 187 25.35 4.37 4.77
N ASP A 188 24.04 4.57 4.69
CA ASP A 188 23.39 5.84 4.93
C ASP A 188 22.48 5.78 6.17
N VAL A 189 22.70 6.70 7.12
CA VAL A 189 21.95 6.77 8.38
C VAL A 189 21.48 8.20 8.60
N PRO A 190 20.18 8.49 8.40
CA PRO A 190 19.58 9.75 8.81
C PRO A 190 19.74 9.99 10.32
N GLY A 191 19.93 11.23 10.74
CA GLY A 191 20.16 11.55 12.16
C GLY A 191 19.02 11.12 13.09
N GLU A 192 17.77 11.17 12.62
CA GLU A 192 16.62 10.64 13.36
C GLU A 192 16.72 9.12 13.62
N MET A 193 17.20 8.36 12.63
CA MET A 193 17.34 6.90 12.73
C MET A 193 18.49 6.52 13.67
N GLU A 194 19.54 7.34 13.73
CA GLU A 194 20.64 7.16 14.70
C GLU A 194 20.11 7.24 16.14
N VAL A 195 19.31 8.27 16.45
CA VAL A 195 18.69 8.44 17.77
C VAL A 195 17.74 7.28 18.07
N GLN A 196 16.88 6.91 17.12
CA GLN A 196 15.94 5.81 17.31
C GLN A 196 16.61 4.46 17.53
N THR A 197 17.64 4.14 16.74
CA THR A 197 18.40 2.87 16.86
C THR A 197 18.97 2.72 18.26
N ARG A 198 19.59 3.78 18.77
CA ARG A 198 20.14 3.82 20.13
C ARG A 198 19.04 3.74 21.19
N ASN A 199 17.94 4.46 21.02
CA ASN A 199 16.81 4.42 21.96
C ASN A 199 16.17 3.02 22.04
N ARG A 200 16.17 2.26 20.94
CA ARG A 200 15.73 0.85 20.94
C ARG A 200 16.77 -0.11 21.52
N GLY A 201 17.95 0.37 21.85
CA GLY A 201 19.03 -0.39 22.48
C GLY A 201 19.88 -1.21 21.50
N PHE A 202 19.90 -0.85 20.22
CA PHE A 202 20.78 -1.48 19.24
C PHE A 202 22.07 -0.68 19.07
N TYR A 203 23.19 -1.39 18.92
CA TYR A 203 24.40 -0.75 18.42
C TYR A 203 24.18 -0.29 16.98
N LEU A 204 24.70 0.89 16.66
CA LEU A 204 24.81 1.37 15.28
C LEU A 204 26.24 1.21 14.78
N ALA A 205 26.39 0.70 13.56
CA ALA A 205 27.61 0.72 12.79
C ALA A 205 27.39 1.41 11.45
N ARG A 206 28.42 2.12 10.97
CA ARG A 206 28.42 2.75 9.66
C ARG A 206 29.34 1.99 8.72
N ILE A 207 28.89 1.82 7.48
CA ILE A 207 29.68 1.22 6.40
C ILE A 207 30.18 2.36 5.52
N ARG A 208 31.49 2.62 5.56
CA ARG A 208 32.15 3.68 4.78
C ARG A 208 33.46 3.16 4.23
N ASP A 209 33.73 3.40 2.96
CA ASP A 209 34.97 2.98 2.29
C ASP A 209 35.32 1.51 2.59
N GLU A 210 34.29 0.65 2.52
CA GLU A 210 34.41 -0.79 2.78
C GLU A 210 34.80 -1.16 4.22
N LEU A 211 34.73 -0.23 5.16
CA LEU A 211 34.97 -0.47 6.58
C LEU A 211 33.67 -0.47 7.37
N PHE A 212 33.56 -1.47 8.25
CA PHE A 212 32.53 -1.57 9.27
C PHE A 212 33.02 -0.84 10.54
N ILE A 213 32.43 0.31 10.84
CA ILE A 213 32.87 1.18 11.94
C ILE A 213 31.75 1.27 12.97
N LEU A 214 32.04 0.87 14.22
CA LEU A 214 31.09 1.06 15.32
C LEU A 214 30.90 2.56 15.57
N ASP A 215 29.67 3.04 15.44
CA ASP A 215 29.28 4.44 15.57
C ASP A 215 28.47 4.71 16.86
N SER A 216 28.51 3.76 17.79
CA SER A 216 27.91 3.91 19.11
C SER A 216 28.94 4.44 20.11
N PRO A 217 28.59 5.38 20.99
CA PRO A 217 29.52 5.92 21.98
C PRO A 217 29.94 4.82 22.96
N ALA A 218 31.12 4.98 23.57
CA ALA A 218 31.64 4.01 24.55
C ALA A 218 30.73 3.83 25.77
N SER A 219 29.92 4.84 26.11
CA SER A 219 28.93 4.81 27.18
C SER A 219 27.62 4.11 26.80
N PHE A 220 27.44 3.71 25.54
CA PHE A 220 26.21 3.10 25.08
C PHE A 220 26.00 1.73 25.73
N GLN A 221 24.81 1.55 26.32
CA GLN A 221 24.37 0.28 26.88
C GLN A 221 23.34 -0.36 25.95
N PRO A 222 23.63 -1.52 25.34
CA PRO A 222 22.69 -2.18 24.47
C PRO A 222 21.54 -2.78 25.28
N ARG A 223 20.41 -2.96 24.62
CA ARG A 223 19.35 -3.82 25.10
C ARG A 223 19.76 -5.26 24.87
N PHE A 224 19.69 -6.06 25.94
CA PHE A 224 19.86 -7.49 25.85
C PHE A 224 18.52 -8.21 25.64
N PHE A 225 18.54 -9.29 24.87
CA PHE A 225 17.41 -10.14 24.51
C PHE A 225 17.74 -11.59 24.90
N GLY A 226 16.73 -12.36 25.30
CA GLY A 226 16.94 -13.67 25.95
C GLY A 226 16.98 -13.56 27.48
N CYS A 227 17.34 -14.64 28.17
CA CYS A 227 17.29 -14.66 29.64
C CYS A 227 18.33 -13.71 30.27
N GLY A 228 17.84 -12.87 31.19
CA GLY A 228 18.59 -12.41 32.35
C GLY A 228 18.34 -13.34 33.53
#